data_AF-A0A6N2I3W3-F1
#
_entry.id   AF-A0A6N2I3W3-F1
#
_cell.length_a   1.000
_cell.length_b   1.000
_cell.length_c   1.000
_cell.angle_alpha   90.00
_cell.angle_beta   90.00
_cell.angle_gamma   90.00
#
_symmetry.space_group_name_H-M   'P 1'
#
loop_
_entity.id
_entity.type
_entity.pdbx_description
1 polymer ?
#
loop_
_entity_poly.entity_id
_entity_poly.type
_entity_poly.pdbx_seq_one_letter_code
_entity_poly.pdbx_strand_id
1 'polypeptide(L)'
;MWKLTRPGNKHDKLVRDNLLDLEDHHLVRPELVRDDQRQVWVLTRRGHGEAKQLLEPKGIRVSALREKKYHPKTGKLLGSSYDDHAAAVTSTAAELHVAGIGHRLGFQTEIGHRLGNGYVQRADLVVRAPQAGVPVLLMEIDRRSEDAHDLVVKLHRYWEWGRLLPKDAAKKTVDLVRSRPDAIEYVDHDKRLWRRVYPPTGREGLVPVAFVFADTTEEKVDNAVAALEKAGRRYWAPRRYDSLYEKAITARDYDQAVPVVVTTLEQLQEHGAGAAVWRRLGRTGEQTLTDALDNPDGHDLYRAQEARADAQDKQRRAAEREAQRPVCTRCGRKFTDERWEEITVHRTAVRAGDKSVCGPCRADDVARQEAEVEAARLAAAAPEPEDDPEPDRSRSWFRWRT
;
A
#
# COMPACT_ATOMS: atom_id res chain seq x y z
N MET A 1 1.90 -26.97 22.30
CA MET A 1 1.50 -25.66 22.87
C MET A 1 2.63 -25.23 23.79
N TRP A 2 3.58 -24.47 23.27
CA TRP A 2 4.83 -24.17 23.98
C TRP A 2 4.61 -22.96 24.89
N LYS A 3 4.76 -23.16 26.20
CA LYS A 3 4.72 -22.07 27.19
C LYS A 3 5.96 -21.20 26.97
N LEU A 4 5.75 -20.06 26.32
CA LEU A 4 6.63 -18.89 26.42
C LEU A 4 6.71 -18.49 27.89
N THR A 5 7.73 -18.95 28.60
CA THR A 5 8.07 -18.41 29.92
C THR A 5 8.63 -17.01 29.71
N ARG A 6 8.04 -16.04 30.42
CA ARG A 6 8.45 -14.63 30.38
C ARG A 6 9.91 -14.49 30.87
N PRO A 7 10.73 -13.65 30.21
CA PRO A 7 11.96 -13.12 30.79
C PRO A 7 11.64 -12.50 32.17
N GLY A 8 12.37 -12.87 33.21
CA GLY A 8 12.19 -12.37 34.59
C GLY A 8 11.24 -13.16 35.49
N ASN A 9 10.45 -14.10 34.96
CA ASN A 9 9.60 -14.94 35.81
C ASN A 9 10.42 -16.09 36.41
N LYS A 10 10.95 -15.88 37.62
CA LYS A 10 11.96 -16.79 38.20
C LYS A 10 11.43 -18.22 38.39
N HIS A 11 10.18 -18.43 38.79
CA HIS A 11 9.62 -19.78 38.94
C HIS A 11 8.08 -19.75 38.94
N ASP A 12 7.44 -20.35 37.93
CA ASP A 12 6.03 -20.74 38.04
C ASP A 12 5.99 -22.18 38.57
N LYS A 13 5.71 -22.32 39.87
CA LYS A 13 5.66 -23.61 40.56
C LYS A 13 4.71 -24.57 39.85
N LEU A 14 3.56 -24.09 39.39
CA LEU A 14 2.58 -24.91 38.68
C LEU A 14 3.13 -25.41 37.34
N VAL A 15 3.84 -24.56 36.59
CA VAL A 15 4.47 -24.98 35.32
C VAL A 15 5.54 -26.03 35.56
N ARG A 16 6.40 -25.83 36.57
CA ARG A 16 7.46 -26.77 36.92
C ARG A 16 6.88 -28.11 37.36
N ASP A 17 5.93 -28.10 38.28
CA ASP A 17 5.34 -29.32 38.82
C ASP A 17 4.60 -30.11 37.71
N ASN A 18 3.94 -29.42 36.76
CA ASN A 18 3.36 -30.08 35.57
C ASN A 18 4.43 -30.64 34.62
N LEU A 19 5.58 -29.96 34.44
CA LEU A 19 6.65 -30.47 33.59
C LEU A 19 7.30 -31.71 34.20
N LEU A 20 7.47 -31.73 35.54
CA LEU A 20 7.93 -32.89 36.29
C LEU A 20 6.94 -34.05 36.18
N ASP A 21 5.64 -33.81 36.32
CA ASP A 21 4.60 -34.83 36.13
C ASP A 21 4.62 -35.42 34.71
N LEU A 22 4.72 -34.55 33.69
CA LEU A 22 4.88 -35.00 32.30
C LEU A 22 6.20 -35.76 32.06
N GLU A 23 7.26 -35.47 32.82
CA GLU A 23 8.54 -36.19 32.78
C GLU A 23 8.42 -37.59 33.39
N ASP A 24 7.76 -37.68 34.55
CA ASP A 24 7.46 -38.93 35.26
C ASP A 24 6.61 -39.86 34.37
N HIS A 25 5.69 -39.28 33.58
CA HIS A 25 4.92 -40.01 32.57
C HIS A 25 5.67 -40.27 31.26
N HIS A 26 6.95 -39.89 31.17
CA HIS A 26 7.81 -40.02 30.00
C HIS A 26 7.25 -39.34 28.74
N LEU A 27 6.47 -38.27 28.90
CA LEU A 27 5.90 -37.48 27.80
C LEU A 27 6.81 -36.33 27.41
N VAL A 28 7.50 -35.74 28.39
CA VAL A 28 8.55 -34.75 28.16
C VAL A 28 9.87 -35.19 28.79
N ARG A 29 10.95 -34.50 28.46
CA ARG A 29 12.25 -34.64 29.10
C ARG A 29 12.97 -33.29 29.12
N PRO A 30 13.78 -32.99 30.14
CA PRO A 30 14.73 -31.91 30.07
C PRO A 30 15.80 -32.27 29.04
N GLU A 31 16.13 -31.33 28.18
CA GLU A 31 17.14 -31.49 27.14
C GLU A 31 18.37 -30.61 27.37
N LEU A 32 18.18 -29.42 27.95
CA LEU A 32 19.27 -28.55 28.36
C LEU A 32 18.92 -27.87 29.68
N VAL A 33 19.95 -27.67 30.51
CA VAL A 33 19.94 -26.73 31.62
C VAL A 33 20.98 -25.66 31.27
N ARG A 34 20.56 -24.39 31.19
CA ARG A 34 21.44 -23.25 30.95
C ARG A 34 22.18 -22.84 32.23
N ASP A 35 23.26 -22.08 32.09
CA ASP A 35 24.08 -21.59 33.21
C ASP A 35 23.27 -20.76 34.21
N ASP A 36 22.21 -20.11 33.74
CA ASP A 36 21.25 -19.36 34.55
C ASP A 36 20.10 -20.21 35.13
N GLN A 37 20.26 -21.54 35.14
CA GLN A 37 19.31 -22.53 35.65
C GLN A 37 18.01 -22.66 34.83
N ARG A 38 17.87 -22.00 33.66
CA ARG A 38 16.71 -22.20 32.79
C ARG A 38 16.79 -23.57 32.10
N GLN A 39 15.69 -24.32 32.14
CA GLN A 39 15.61 -25.64 31.52
C GLN A 39 14.78 -25.61 30.24
N VAL A 40 15.27 -26.26 29.19
CA VAL A 40 14.51 -26.51 27.96
C VAL A 40 14.00 -27.94 27.99
N TRP A 41 12.69 -28.06 27.79
CA TRP A 41 11.95 -29.31 27.84
C TRP A 41 11.51 -29.69 26.43
N VAL A 42 11.55 -30.97 26.08
CA VAL A 42 11.07 -31.45 24.78
C VAL A 42 10.17 -32.65 24.93
N LEU A 43 9.26 -32.83 23.96
CA LEU A 43 8.45 -34.03 23.87
C LEU A 43 9.33 -35.25 23.58
N THR A 44 9.08 -36.34 24.29
CA THR A 44 9.63 -37.65 23.94
C THR A 44 8.91 -38.21 22.71
N ARG A 45 9.38 -39.33 22.15
CA ARG A 45 8.65 -40.03 21.07
C ARG A 45 7.20 -40.34 21.46
N ARG A 46 6.98 -40.74 22.72
CA ARG A 46 5.65 -41.03 23.26
C ARG A 46 4.83 -39.75 23.38
N GLY A 47 5.32 -38.74 24.08
CA GLY A 47 4.59 -37.48 24.27
C GLY A 47 4.30 -36.75 22.95
N HIS A 48 5.18 -36.89 21.96
CA HIS A 48 4.94 -36.38 20.62
C HIS A 48 3.81 -37.10 19.90
N GLY A 49 3.77 -38.43 19.97
CA GLY A 49 2.67 -39.23 19.44
C GLY A 49 1.33 -38.88 20.08
N GLU A 50 1.29 -38.77 21.40
CA GLU A 50 0.09 -38.37 22.15
C GLU A 50 -0.33 -36.93 21.82
N ALA A 51 0.61 -36.00 21.74
CA ALA A 51 0.34 -34.62 21.35
C ALA A 51 -0.23 -34.53 19.93
N LYS A 52 0.28 -35.33 18.98
CA LYS A 52 -0.25 -35.37 17.61
C LYS A 52 -1.69 -35.85 17.58
N GLN A 53 -1.99 -36.96 18.25
CA GLN A 53 -3.35 -37.50 18.34
C GLN A 53 -4.33 -36.47 18.91
N LEU A 54 -3.90 -35.67 19.87
CA LEU A 54 -4.75 -34.65 20.49
C LEU A 54 -4.92 -33.39 19.65
N LEU A 55 -3.86 -32.96 18.94
CA LEU A 55 -3.77 -31.62 18.35
C LEU A 55 -3.97 -31.59 16.83
N GLU A 56 -3.51 -32.59 16.08
CA GLU A 56 -3.65 -32.61 14.62
C GLU A 56 -5.12 -32.65 14.15
N PRO A 57 -6.06 -33.38 14.80
CA PRO A 57 -7.47 -33.30 14.46
C PRO A 57 -8.08 -31.91 14.64
N LYS A 58 -7.45 -31.05 15.46
CA LYS A 58 -7.85 -29.66 15.70
C LYS A 58 -7.17 -28.69 14.73
N GLY A 59 -6.48 -29.20 13.71
CA GLY A 59 -5.69 -28.40 12.76
C GLY A 59 -4.40 -27.84 13.34
N ILE A 60 -3.99 -28.29 14.54
CA ILE A 60 -2.78 -27.81 15.21
C ILE A 60 -1.66 -28.82 14.92
N ARG A 61 -0.74 -28.45 14.03
CA ARG A 61 0.40 -29.29 13.68
C ARG A 61 1.40 -29.34 14.83
N VAL A 62 1.84 -30.54 15.19
CA VAL A 62 2.96 -30.72 16.12
C VAL A 62 4.25 -30.75 15.30
N SER A 63 5.25 -29.96 15.73
CA SER A 63 6.58 -29.88 15.11
C SER A 63 7.25 -31.26 15.02
N ALA A 64 8.29 -31.40 14.21
CA ALA A 64 8.96 -32.70 14.03
C ALA A 64 9.45 -33.29 15.36
N LEU A 65 9.31 -34.61 15.53
CA LEU A 65 9.84 -35.31 16.70
C LEU A 65 11.37 -35.19 16.68
N ARG A 66 11.94 -34.78 17.81
CA ARG A 66 13.37 -34.72 17.98
C ARG A 66 13.92 -36.03 18.54
N GLU A 67 14.62 -36.78 17.69
CA GLU A 67 15.24 -38.05 18.08
C GLU A 67 16.60 -37.83 18.76
N LYS A 68 16.86 -38.55 19.85
CA LYS A 68 18.20 -38.62 20.44
C LYS A 68 19.09 -39.42 19.49
N LYS A 69 20.07 -38.77 18.85
CA LYS A 69 21.08 -39.46 18.03
C LYS A 69 22.26 -39.85 18.90
N TYR A 70 22.73 -41.08 18.75
CA TYR A 70 23.85 -41.63 19.52
C TYR A 70 24.97 -42.03 18.58
N HIS A 71 26.21 -41.82 19.02
CA HIS A 71 27.39 -42.18 18.28
C HIS A 71 27.45 -43.70 18.19
N PRO A 72 27.42 -44.28 16.98
CA PRO A 72 27.19 -45.71 16.80
C PRO A 72 28.28 -46.58 17.44
N LYS A 73 29.49 -46.04 17.64
CA LYS A 73 30.61 -46.78 18.24
C LYS A 73 30.88 -46.49 19.71
N THR A 74 30.45 -45.35 20.23
CA THR A 74 30.82 -44.93 21.60
C THR A 74 29.62 -44.86 22.53
N GLY A 75 28.40 -44.99 22.01
CA GLY A 75 27.17 -44.85 22.80
C GLY A 75 26.94 -43.45 23.36
N LYS A 76 27.89 -42.52 23.15
CA LYS A 76 27.76 -41.12 23.55
C LYS A 76 26.71 -40.46 22.68
N LEU A 77 25.89 -39.60 23.26
CA LEU A 77 24.96 -38.77 22.50
C LEU A 77 25.77 -37.98 21.45
N LEU A 78 25.43 -38.15 20.17
CA LEU A 78 26.03 -37.38 19.07
C LEU A 78 25.48 -35.96 19.16
N GLY A 79 26.12 -35.14 19.99
CA GLY A 79 25.82 -33.72 20.14
C GLY A 79 24.41 -33.45 20.69
N SER A 80 24.35 -32.96 21.92
CA SER A 80 23.24 -32.15 22.40
C SER A 80 23.27 -30.78 21.71
N SER A 81 23.25 -30.71 20.37
CA SER A 81 23.10 -29.42 19.70
C SER A 81 21.63 -29.08 19.71
N TYR A 82 21.13 -28.61 20.87
CA TYR A 82 20.01 -27.69 21.02
C TYR A 82 19.54 -27.14 19.65
N ASP A 83 18.22 -27.13 19.35
CA ASP A 83 17.79 -26.31 18.23
C ASP A 83 17.84 -24.87 18.71
N ASP A 84 19.08 -24.38 18.77
CA ASP A 84 19.50 -23.04 19.10
C ASP A 84 18.59 -22.03 18.39
N HIS A 85 18.25 -22.32 17.15
CA HIS A 85 17.23 -21.62 16.40
C HIS A 85 15.90 -21.51 17.15
N ALA A 86 15.25 -22.63 17.49
CA ALA A 86 13.95 -22.65 18.16
C ALA A 86 13.95 -21.91 19.50
N ALA A 87 15.07 -21.93 20.24
CA ALA A 87 15.19 -21.15 21.46
C ALA A 87 15.31 -19.64 21.20
N ALA A 88 16.02 -19.22 20.15
CA ALA A 88 16.05 -17.81 19.76
C ALA A 88 14.69 -17.34 19.24
N VAL A 89 13.96 -18.18 18.48
CA VAL A 89 12.57 -17.93 18.09
C VAL A 89 11.68 -17.72 19.31
N THR A 90 11.79 -18.62 20.29
CA THR A 90 11.00 -18.53 21.54
C THR A 90 11.40 -17.31 22.35
N SER A 91 12.68 -16.99 22.46
CA SER A 91 13.17 -15.82 23.20
C SER A 91 12.68 -14.52 22.55
N THR A 92 12.76 -14.42 21.23
CA THR A 92 12.25 -13.28 20.45
C THR A 92 10.76 -13.06 20.71
N ALA A 93 9.95 -14.11 20.63
CA ALA A 93 8.51 -14.03 20.94
C ALA A 93 8.25 -13.62 22.40
N ALA A 94 9.14 -14.00 23.33
CA ALA A 94 9.03 -13.64 24.74
C ALA A 94 9.28 -12.14 24.96
N GLU A 95 10.33 -11.59 24.34
CA GLU A 95 10.64 -10.15 24.43
C GLU A 95 9.53 -9.28 23.80
N LEU A 96 9.00 -9.72 22.65
CA LEU A 96 7.83 -9.07 22.03
C LEU A 96 6.63 -9.06 22.97
N HIS A 97 6.34 -10.21 23.60
CA HIS A 97 5.23 -10.30 24.54
C HIS A 97 5.41 -9.40 25.77
N VAL A 98 6.64 -9.28 26.30
CA VAL A 98 6.96 -8.37 27.42
C VAL A 98 6.68 -6.93 27.05
N ALA A 99 7.01 -6.53 25.82
CA ALA A 99 6.70 -5.21 25.29
C ALA A 99 5.20 -4.99 24.96
N GLY A 100 4.33 -5.96 25.23
CA GLY A 100 2.91 -5.90 24.87
C GLY A 100 2.63 -6.15 23.39
N ILE A 101 3.66 -6.52 22.61
CA ILE A 101 3.54 -6.83 21.19
C ILE A 101 3.16 -8.30 21.06
N GLY A 102 1.86 -8.53 20.99
CA GLY A 102 1.29 -9.85 20.76
C GLY A 102 1.00 -10.62 22.04
N HIS A 103 0.17 -11.64 21.89
CA HIS A 103 -0.21 -12.54 22.96
C HIS A 103 -0.04 -13.99 22.50
N ARG A 104 -0.22 -14.94 23.42
CA ARG A 104 0.06 -16.38 23.18
C ARG A 104 -0.63 -16.99 21.94
N LEU A 105 -1.75 -16.45 21.48
CA LEU A 105 -2.45 -16.91 20.26
C LEU A 105 -2.12 -16.06 19.01
N GLY A 106 -1.51 -14.90 19.23
CA GLY A 106 -0.98 -14.02 18.20
C GLY A 106 0.35 -14.50 17.62
N PHE A 107 1.07 -15.38 18.33
CA PHE A 107 2.30 -16.01 17.86
C PHE A 107 2.03 -17.37 17.22
N GLN A 108 2.60 -17.59 16.04
CA GLN A 108 2.57 -18.87 15.35
C GLN A 108 3.93 -19.16 14.74
N THR A 109 4.42 -20.39 14.84
CA THR A 109 5.68 -20.83 14.21
C THR A 109 5.39 -21.74 13.02
N GLU A 110 6.35 -21.84 12.11
CA GLU A 110 6.30 -22.74 10.95
C GLU A 110 5.09 -22.52 10.01
N ILE A 111 4.49 -21.32 9.98
CA ILE A 111 3.36 -21.03 9.08
C ILE A 111 3.84 -21.01 7.63
N GLY A 112 3.22 -21.85 6.80
CA GLY A 112 3.60 -22.03 5.40
C GLY A 112 2.94 -21.01 4.47
N HIS A 113 3.78 -20.28 3.73
CA HIS A 113 3.43 -19.32 2.69
C HIS A 113 3.72 -19.97 1.34
N ARG A 114 2.70 -20.60 0.75
CA ARG A 114 2.83 -21.34 -0.51
C ARG A 114 2.92 -20.38 -1.70
N LEU A 115 3.98 -20.52 -2.48
CA LEU A 115 4.25 -19.79 -3.71
C LEU A 115 3.54 -20.41 -4.92
N GLY A 116 3.49 -19.67 -6.03
CA GLY A 116 2.87 -20.13 -7.28
C GLY A 116 3.54 -21.37 -7.90
N ASN A 117 4.84 -21.57 -7.65
CA ASN A 117 5.61 -22.74 -8.08
C ASN A 117 5.46 -23.96 -7.15
N GLY A 118 4.64 -23.86 -6.09
CA GLY A 118 4.41 -24.93 -5.12
C GLY A 118 5.41 -24.96 -3.94
N TYR A 119 6.51 -24.20 -4.00
CA TYR A 119 7.41 -24.04 -2.85
C TYR A 119 6.68 -23.40 -1.67
N VAL A 120 7.05 -23.75 -0.44
CA VAL A 120 6.43 -23.23 0.78
C VAL A 120 7.49 -22.55 1.62
N GLN A 121 7.53 -21.21 1.60
CA GLN A 121 8.34 -20.42 2.53
C GLN A 121 7.71 -20.48 3.91
N ARG A 122 8.48 -20.75 4.96
CA ARG A 122 7.99 -20.76 6.34
C ARG A 122 8.68 -19.66 7.10
N ALA A 123 7.90 -18.76 7.69
CA ALA A 123 8.45 -17.85 8.68
C ALA A 123 8.74 -18.63 9.95
N ASP A 124 9.86 -18.32 10.60
CA ASP A 124 10.20 -18.88 11.89
C ASP A 124 9.17 -18.50 12.94
N LEU A 125 8.76 -17.22 12.90
CA LEU A 125 7.71 -16.67 13.75
C LEU A 125 6.79 -15.75 12.94
N VAL A 126 5.49 -15.91 13.13
CA VAL A 126 4.46 -14.98 12.68
C VAL A 126 3.85 -14.34 13.90
N VAL A 127 3.86 -13.01 13.93
CA VAL A 127 3.30 -12.19 15.00
C VAL A 127 2.05 -11.49 14.50
N ARG A 128 0.97 -11.56 15.27
CA ARG A 128 -0.26 -10.76 15.06
C ARG A 128 -0.61 -10.06 16.37
N ALA A 129 -0.50 -8.74 16.35
CA ALA A 129 -0.70 -7.86 17.49
C ALA A 129 -1.31 -6.52 17.07
N PRO A 130 -2.48 -6.51 16.41
CA PRO A 130 -3.08 -5.27 15.90
C PRO A 130 -3.33 -4.24 17.00
N GLN A 131 -3.59 -4.68 18.25
CA GLN A 131 -3.76 -3.79 19.40
C GLN A 131 -2.48 -3.03 19.77
N ALA A 132 -1.31 -3.54 19.37
CA ALA A 132 -0.01 -2.90 19.54
C ALA A 132 0.47 -2.20 18.26
N GLY A 133 -0.42 -1.99 17.28
CA GLY A 133 -0.05 -1.39 15.99
C GLY A 133 0.68 -2.33 15.03
N VAL A 134 0.81 -3.63 15.36
CA VAL A 134 1.51 -4.64 14.54
C VAL A 134 0.49 -5.66 13.99
N PRO A 135 -0.15 -5.38 12.85
CA PRO A 135 -1.26 -6.19 12.32
C PRO A 135 -0.84 -7.64 11.98
N VAL A 136 0.24 -7.78 11.22
CA VAL A 136 0.98 -9.02 10.98
C VAL A 136 2.45 -8.66 10.78
N LEU A 137 3.36 -9.47 11.29
CA LEU A 137 4.79 -9.39 11.04
C LEU A 137 5.34 -10.81 10.85
N LEU A 138 6.00 -11.05 9.72
CA LEU A 138 6.71 -12.29 9.45
C LEU A 138 8.16 -12.12 9.94
N MET A 139 8.67 -13.04 10.73
CA MET A 139 10.00 -12.93 11.31
C MET A 139 10.85 -14.14 10.94
N GLU A 140 12.07 -13.84 10.52
CA GLU A 140 13.15 -14.80 10.28
C GLU A 140 14.21 -14.56 11.36
N ILE A 141 14.55 -15.60 12.12
CA ILE A 141 15.48 -15.51 13.24
C ILE A 141 16.78 -16.19 12.80
N ASP A 142 17.83 -15.45 12.42
CA ASP A 142 19.07 -16.06 11.96
C ASP A 142 20.12 -16.18 13.07
N ARG A 143 20.66 -17.38 13.26
CA ARG A 143 21.67 -17.73 14.27
C ARG A 143 23.04 -18.07 13.70
N ARG A 144 23.56 -17.26 12.77
CA ARG A 144 24.87 -17.45 12.10
C ARG A 144 24.87 -18.52 11.00
N SER A 145 23.72 -19.06 10.60
CA SER A 145 23.66 -20.23 9.74
C SER A 145 23.39 -19.91 8.28
N GLU A 146 22.72 -18.80 8.01
CA GLU A 146 22.31 -18.46 6.65
C GLU A 146 23.31 -17.52 5.98
N ASP A 147 23.58 -17.79 4.70
CA ASP A 147 24.34 -16.85 3.88
C ASP A 147 23.51 -15.58 3.66
N ALA A 148 24.17 -14.43 3.56
CA ALA A 148 23.49 -13.17 3.31
C ALA A 148 22.64 -13.20 2.02
N HIS A 149 23.04 -14.00 1.03
CA HIS A 149 22.26 -14.25 -0.18
C HIS A 149 20.97 -15.02 0.10
N ASP A 150 20.98 -15.99 1.01
CA ASP A 150 19.78 -16.76 1.38
C ASP A 150 18.71 -15.87 2.01
N LEU A 151 19.12 -14.88 2.83
CA LEU A 151 18.20 -13.88 3.38
C LEU A 151 17.54 -13.04 2.29
N VAL A 152 18.29 -12.65 1.26
CA VAL A 152 17.76 -11.94 0.09
C VAL A 152 16.78 -12.83 -0.68
N VAL A 153 17.08 -14.12 -0.84
CA VAL A 153 16.17 -15.08 -1.47
C VAL A 153 14.89 -15.28 -0.66
N LYS A 154 14.96 -15.34 0.68
CA LYS A 154 13.78 -15.36 1.55
C LYS A 154 12.93 -14.10 1.38
N LEU A 155 13.56 -12.92 1.39
CA LEU A 155 12.88 -11.65 1.14
C LEU A 155 12.18 -11.64 -0.22
N HIS A 156 12.85 -12.11 -1.28
CA HIS A 156 12.26 -12.27 -2.60
C HIS A 156 11.00 -13.15 -2.56
N ARG A 157 11.05 -14.30 -1.88
CA ARG A 157 9.90 -15.20 -1.75
C ARG A 157 8.74 -14.54 -1.01
N TYR A 158 9.00 -13.78 0.05
CA TYR A 158 7.94 -13.04 0.73
C TYR A 158 7.31 -11.95 -0.15
N TRP A 159 8.14 -11.25 -0.93
CA TRP A 159 7.68 -10.27 -1.91
C TRP A 159 6.82 -10.93 -3.00
N GLU A 160 7.25 -12.06 -3.56
CA GLU A 160 6.46 -12.84 -4.53
C GLU A 160 5.13 -13.30 -3.93
N TRP A 161 5.18 -13.86 -2.72
CA TRP A 161 3.99 -14.35 -2.02
C TRP A 161 2.98 -13.21 -1.75
N GLY A 162 3.47 -12.04 -1.33
CA GLY A 162 2.64 -10.85 -1.11
C GLY A 162 1.94 -10.34 -2.37
N ARG A 163 2.45 -10.68 -3.56
CA ARG A 163 1.87 -10.30 -4.85
C ARG A 163 0.89 -11.34 -5.41
N LEU A 164 0.74 -12.52 -4.79
CA LEU A 164 -0.14 -13.56 -5.31
C LEU A 164 -1.62 -13.17 -5.23
N LEU A 165 -2.39 -13.63 -6.20
CA LEU A 165 -3.85 -13.57 -6.20
C LEU A 165 -4.44 -14.88 -5.63
N PRO A 166 -5.61 -14.82 -4.97
CA PRO A 166 -6.33 -16.02 -4.57
C PRO A 166 -6.84 -16.80 -5.79
N LYS A 167 -7.08 -18.11 -5.62
CA LYS A 167 -7.45 -19.03 -6.72
C LYS A 167 -8.75 -18.66 -7.44
N ASP A 168 -9.67 -18.05 -6.71
CA ASP A 168 -10.98 -17.57 -7.12
C ASP A 168 -10.98 -16.05 -7.41
N ALA A 169 -9.82 -15.44 -7.59
CA ALA A 169 -9.74 -14.08 -8.10
C ALA A 169 -10.47 -13.96 -9.45
N ALA A 170 -11.06 -12.80 -9.73
CA ALA A 170 -11.80 -12.55 -10.95
C ALA A 170 -10.98 -12.90 -12.20
N LYS A 171 -11.56 -13.71 -13.10
CA LYS A 171 -10.88 -14.23 -14.30
C LYS A 171 -10.17 -13.13 -15.10
N LYS A 172 -10.83 -11.98 -15.31
CA LYS A 172 -10.24 -10.81 -16.00
C LYS A 172 -8.93 -10.33 -15.37
N THR A 173 -8.84 -10.31 -14.04
CA THR A 173 -7.65 -9.88 -13.31
C THR A 173 -6.54 -10.92 -13.42
N VAL A 174 -6.90 -12.20 -13.32
CA VAL A 174 -5.95 -13.31 -13.48
C VAL A 174 -5.37 -13.34 -14.89
N ASP A 175 -6.20 -13.21 -15.91
CA ASP A 175 -5.79 -13.20 -17.31
C ASP A 175 -4.91 -11.97 -17.64
N LEU A 176 -5.24 -10.81 -17.07
CA LEU A 176 -4.43 -9.60 -17.17
C LEU A 176 -3.03 -9.80 -16.55
N VAL A 177 -2.96 -10.27 -15.30
CA VAL A 177 -1.68 -10.51 -14.62
C VAL A 177 -0.86 -11.61 -15.32
N ARG A 178 -1.53 -12.62 -15.89
CA ARG A 178 -0.84 -13.68 -16.64
C ARG A 178 -0.22 -13.17 -17.94
N SER A 179 -0.94 -12.32 -18.67
CA SER A 179 -0.45 -11.73 -19.93
C SER A 179 0.55 -10.59 -19.69
N ARG A 180 0.41 -9.89 -18.56
CA ARG A 180 1.24 -8.76 -18.16
C ARG A 180 1.57 -8.86 -16.66
N PRO A 181 2.67 -9.55 -16.28
CA PRO A 181 3.03 -9.73 -14.88
C PRO A 181 3.24 -8.43 -14.09
N ASP A 182 3.60 -7.34 -14.77
CA ASP A 182 3.68 -5.97 -14.22
C ASP A 182 2.31 -5.42 -13.81
N ALA A 183 1.22 -5.87 -14.43
CA ALA A 183 -0.13 -5.41 -14.12
C ALA A 183 -0.56 -5.72 -12.69
N ILE A 184 0.12 -6.68 -12.03
CA ILE A 184 -0.12 -6.99 -10.62
C ILE A 184 0.05 -5.74 -9.75
N GLU A 185 0.93 -4.81 -10.12
CA GLU A 185 1.27 -3.60 -9.36
C GLU A 185 0.13 -2.58 -9.27
N TYR A 186 -0.89 -2.71 -10.13
CA TYR A 186 -2.08 -1.85 -10.12
C TYR A 186 -3.30 -2.55 -9.52
N VAL A 187 -3.13 -3.81 -9.08
CA VAL A 187 -4.20 -4.56 -8.45
C VAL A 187 -4.18 -4.28 -6.95
N ASP A 188 -5.28 -3.72 -6.48
CA ASP A 188 -5.56 -3.43 -5.07
C ASP A 188 -5.14 -4.57 -4.13
N HIS A 189 -4.49 -4.19 -3.04
CA HIS A 189 -4.04 -5.08 -1.98
C HIS A 189 -5.17 -5.93 -1.40
N ASP A 190 -6.39 -5.40 -1.31
CA ASP A 190 -7.57 -6.16 -0.84
C ASP A 190 -7.88 -7.41 -1.68
N LYS A 191 -7.38 -7.46 -2.91
CA LYS A 191 -7.57 -8.58 -3.84
C LYS A 191 -6.43 -9.61 -3.78
N ARG A 192 -5.42 -9.40 -2.93
CA ARG A 192 -4.26 -10.29 -2.78
C ARG A 192 -4.58 -11.49 -1.91
N LEU A 193 -3.86 -12.59 -2.14
CA LEU A 193 -4.00 -13.83 -1.39
C LEU A 193 -3.78 -13.64 0.11
N TRP A 194 -2.77 -12.87 0.48
CA TRP A 194 -2.38 -12.69 1.88
C TRP A 194 -3.46 -12.04 2.74
N ARG A 195 -4.36 -11.23 2.15
CA ARG A 195 -5.52 -10.63 2.85
C ARG A 195 -6.55 -11.64 3.32
N ARG A 196 -6.52 -12.86 2.78
CA ARG A 196 -7.35 -13.98 3.26
C ARG A 196 -6.74 -14.70 4.44
N VAL A 197 -5.43 -14.55 4.63
CA VAL A 197 -4.65 -15.21 5.68
C VAL A 197 -4.49 -14.28 6.88
N TYR A 198 -4.24 -13.00 6.60
CA TYR A 198 -3.95 -11.99 7.61
C TYR A 198 -4.91 -10.81 7.51
N PRO A 199 -5.27 -10.19 8.66
CA PRO A 199 -6.06 -8.98 8.67
C PRO A 199 -5.37 -7.84 7.91
N PRO A 200 -6.13 -6.80 7.55
CA PRO A 200 -5.57 -5.58 7.00
C PRO A 200 -4.42 -5.02 7.83
N THR A 201 -3.34 -4.61 7.17
CA THR A 201 -2.22 -3.95 7.85
C THR A 201 -2.55 -2.53 8.28
N GLY A 202 -3.52 -1.88 7.62
CA GLY A 202 -3.78 -0.45 7.79
C GLY A 202 -2.60 0.44 7.37
N ARG A 203 -1.58 -0.14 6.73
CA ARG A 203 -0.33 0.50 6.32
C ARG A 203 -0.07 0.16 4.85
N GLU A 204 0.48 1.13 4.13
CA GLU A 204 0.90 0.95 2.75
C GLU A 204 1.99 -0.13 2.63
N GLY A 205 1.94 -0.88 1.53
CA GLY A 205 2.93 -1.91 1.19
C GLY A 205 2.46 -3.33 1.49
N LEU A 206 3.37 -4.26 1.19
CA LEU A 206 3.17 -5.70 1.35
C LEU A 206 3.33 -6.12 2.82
N VAL A 207 3.12 -7.42 3.09
CA VAL A 207 3.26 -7.97 4.44
C VAL A 207 4.67 -7.71 4.97
N PRO A 208 4.83 -7.07 6.14
CA PRO A 208 6.15 -6.70 6.65
C PRO A 208 6.94 -7.92 7.13
N VAL A 209 8.26 -7.80 7.02
CA VAL A 209 9.23 -8.84 7.38
C VAL A 209 10.25 -8.26 8.36
N ALA A 210 10.56 -9.01 9.42
CA ALA A 210 11.66 -8.73 10.32
C ALA A 210 12.76 -9.79 10.20
N PHE A 211 14.01 -9.35 10.14
CA PHE A 211 15.16 -10.22 10.38
C PHE A 211 15.71 -9.95 11.78
N VAL A 212 15.72 -10.97 12.63
CA VAL A 212 16.27 -10.90 13.98
C VAL A 212 17.51 -11.75 14.02
N PHE A 213 18.66 -11.13 14.21
CA PHE A 213 19.92 -11.86 14.32
C PHE A 213 20.17 -12.24 15.77
N ALA A 214 20.53 -13.48 16.04
CA ALA A 214 20.73 -13.96 17.40
C ALA A 214 22.04 -14.72 17.51
N ASP A 215 22.72 -14.56 18.64
CA ASP A 215 24.04 -15.12 18.90
C ASP A 215 24.92 -14.89 17.67
N THR A 216 25.22 -13.66 17.26
CA THR A 216 26.10 -13.42 16.11
C THR A 216 27.02 -12.23 16.38
N THR A 217 28.03 -12.05 15.52
CA THR A 217 28.95 -10.90 15.58
C THR A 217 28.36 -9.71 14.85
N GLU A 218 28.63 -8.50 15.31
CA GLU A 218 28.23 -7.24 14.66
C GLU A 218 28.61 -7.22 13.17
N GLU A 219 29.85 -7.62 12.82
CA GLU A 219 30.31 -7.69 11.42
C GLU A 219 29.43 -8.58 10.52
N LYS A 220 28.91 -9.69 11.05
CA LYS A 220 28.02 -10.58 10.29
C LYS A 220 26.64 -9.96 10.11
N VAL A 221 26.13 -9.26 11.13
CA VAL A 221 24.88 -8.50 11.04
C VAL A 221 25.04 -7.43 9.97
N ASP A 222 26.13 -6.66 10.02
CA ASP A 222 26.40 -5.61 9.05
C ASP A 222 26.51 -6.14 7.61
N ASN A 223 27.20 -7.26 7.41
CA ASN A 223 27.29 -7.91 6.11
C ASN A 223 25.93 -8.39 5.59
N ALA A 224 25.11 -9.00 6.45
CA ALA A 224 23.76 -9.44 6.10
C ALA A 224 22.85 -8.24 5.77
N VAL A 225 22.88 -7.20 6.60
CA VAL A 225 22.13 -5.96 6.38
C VAL A 225 22.58 -5.28 5.09
N ALA A 226 23.89 -5.19 4.82
CA ALA A 226 24.41 -4.62 3.58
C ALA A 226 23.95 -5.41 2.34
N ALA A 227 23.90 -6.74 2.42
CA ALA A 227 23.37 -7.57 1.33
C ALA A 227 21.86 -7.34 1.12
N LEU A 228 21.07 -7.27 2.19
CA LEU A 228 19.64 -6.94 2.13
C LEU A 228 19.41 -5.54 1.56
N GLU A 229 20.22 -4.55 1.97
CA GLU A 229 20.12 -3.18 1.48
C GLU A 229 20.50 -3.06 0.00
N LYS A 230 21.53 -3.77 -0.45
CA LYS A 230 22.02 -3.67 -1.83
C LYS A 230 21.29 -4.63 -2.79
N ALA A 231 21.36 -5.92 -2.53
CA ALA A 231 20.79 -6.95 -3.40
C ALA A 231 19.28 -7.11 -3.20
N GLY A 232 18.79 -6.90 -1.99
CA GLY A 232 17.35 -6.92 -1.68
C GLY A 232 16.59 -5.65 -2.07
N ARG A 233 17.28 -4.59 -2.52
CA ARG A 233 16.71 -3.25 -2.73
C ARG A 233 15.41 -3.24 -3.52
N ARG A 234 15.30 -4.06 -4.56
CA ARG A 234 14.12 -4.14 -5.43
C ARG A 234 12.84 -4.54 -4.67
N TYR A 235 12.96 -5.28 -3.56
CA TYR A 235 11.82 -5.87 -2.86
C TYR A 235 11.26 -4.97 -1.75
N TRP A 236 12.08 -4.09 -1.20
CA TRP A 236 11.70 -3.25 -0.05
C TRP A 236 11.77 -1.74 -0.34
N ALA A 237 12.52 -1.30 -1.35
CA ALA A 237 12.67 0.12 -1.62
C ALA A 237 11.40 0.69 -2.26
N PRO A 238 10.97 1.89 -1.83
CA PRO A 238 9.84 2.54 -2.47
C PRO A 238 10.17 3.03 -3.88
N ARG A 239 9.11 3.31 -4.64
CA ARG A 239 9.16 3.93 -5.96
C ARG A 239 8.80 5.42 -5.88
N ARG A 240 8.96 6.12 -7.00
CA ARG A 240 8.31 7.42 -7.19
C ARG A 240 6.86 7.18 -7.61
N TYR A 241 5.97 8.03 -7.12
CA TYR A 241 4.62 8.11 -7.68
C TYR A 241 4.68 8.61 -9.13
N ASP A 242 3.84 8.02 -9.97
CA ASP A 242 3.55 8.53 -11.31
C ASP A 242 2.50 9.65 -11.17
N SER A 243 2.94 10.90 -11.27
CA SER A 243 2.09 12.07 -11.04
C SER A 243 2.37 13.17 -12.05
N LEU A 244 1.30 13.87 -12.45
CA LEU A 244 1.39 15.07 -13.29
C LEU A 244 2.21 16.19 -12.64
N TYR A 245 2.43 16.12 -11.32
CA TYR A 245 3.14 17.10 -10.52
C TYR A 245 4.48 16.59 -9.98
N GLU A 246 5.22 15.76 -10.73
CA GLU A 246 6.43 15.06 -10.26
C GLU A 246 7.39 15.92 -9.42
N LYS A 247 7.61 17.19 -9.80
CA LYS A 247 8.50 18.12 -9.08
C LYS A 247 7.98 18.57 -7.71
N ALA A 248 6.68 18.56 -7.51
CA ALA A 248 6.01 18.95 -6.26
C ALA A 248 5.78 17.78 -5.31
N ILE A 249 5.89 16.54 -5.81
CA ILE A 249 5.67 15.33 -5.03
C ILE A 249 6.99 14.80 -4.49
N THR A 250 7.14 14.84 -3.16
CA THR A 250 8.27 14.20 -2.47
C THR A 250 7.91 12.84 -1.91
N ALA A 251 6.61 12.53 -1.83
CA ALA A 251 6.09 11.26 -1.35
C ALA A 251 6.60 10.07 -2.19
N ARG A 252 6.57 8.89 -1.57
CA ARG A 252 7.17 7.65 -2.04
C ARG A 252 6.10 6.56 -2.07
N ASP A 253 6.04 5.83 -3.18
CA ASP A 253 5.10 4.74 -3.37
C ASP A 253 5.68 3.45 -2.77
N TYR A 254 5.08 2.99 -1.68
CA TYR A 254 5.44 1.75 -0.99
C TYR A 254 4.52 0.58 -1.35
N ASP A 255 3.51 0.76 -2.21
CA ASP A 255 2.48 -0.25 -2.47
C ASP A 255 3.08 -1.61 -2.86
N GLN A 256 4.18 -1.62 -3.62
CA GLN A 256 4.84 -2.85 -4.06
C GLN A 256 6.09 -3.22 -3.25
N ALA A 257 6.35 -2.51 -2.14
CA ALA A 257 7.48 -2.73 -1.26
C ALA A 257 7.10 -3.58 -0.04
N VAL A 258 8.00 -4.47 0.36
CA VAL A 258 7.97 -5.14 1.67
C VAL A 258 8.60 -4.20 2.71
N PRO A 259 7.90 -3.79 3.77
CA PRO A 259 8.54 -3.14 4.91
C PRO A 259 9.49 -4.13 5.60
N VAL A 260 10.79 -3.87 5.56
CA VAL A 260 11.82 -4.73 6.17
C VAL A 260 12.46 -4.04 7.36
N VAL A 261 12.34 -4.64 8.53
CA VAL A 261 13.00 -4.18 9.76
C VAL A 261 14.05 -5.20 10.21
N VAL A 262 15.12 -4.71 10.83
CA VAL A 262 16.21 -5.55 11.35
C VAL A 262 16.51 -5.17 12.79
N THR A 263 16.88 -6.16 13.59
CA THR A 263 17.34 -6.00 14.98
C THR A 263 18.15 -7.23 15.40
N THR A 264 18.64 -7.25 16.63
CA THR A 264 19.27 -8.43 17.22
C THR A 264 18.53 -8.91 18.46
N LEU A 265 18.61 -10.20 18.76
CA LEU A 265 17.99 -10.74 19.98
C LEU A 265 18.63 -10.14 21.24
N GLU A 266 19.92 -9.82 21.19
CA GLU A 266 20.66 -9.17 22.27
C GLU A 266 20.08 -7.78 22.56
N GLN A 267 19.82 -6.98 21.51
CA GLN A 267 19.17 -5.67 21.64
C GLN A 267 17.75 -5.78 22.23
N LEU A 268 16.98 -6.77 21.78
CA LEU A 268 15.65 -7.04 22.32
C LEU A 268 15.68 -7.44 23.80
N GLN A 269 16.69 -8.21 24.23
CA GLN A 269 16.85 -8.64 25.62
C GLN A 269 17.34 -7.52 26.54
N GLU A 270 18.25 -6.67 26.04
CA GLU A 270 18.85 -5.59 26.84
C GLU A 270 17.89 -4.41 27.02
N HIS A 271 17.22 -3.98 25.94
CA HIS A 271 16.42 -2.76 25.95
C HIS A 271 14.91 -3.01 25.86
N GLY A 272 14.51 -4.23 25.51
CA GLY A 272 13.11 -4.60 25.30
C GLY A 272 12.63 -4.29 23.89
N ALA A 273 11.69 -5.10 23.38
CA ALA A 273 11.19 -4.97 22.00
C ALA A 273 10.37 -3.69 21.73
N GLY A 274 9.95 -2.97 22.77
CA GLY A 274 9.26 -1.68 22.65
C GLY A 274 10.19 -0.47 22.55
N ALA A 275 11.50 -0.67 22.78
CA ALA A 275 12.48 0.39 22.66
C ALA A 275 12.81 0.71 21.18
N ALA A 276 13.58 1.78 20.98
CA ALA A 276 14.10 2.15 19.67
C ALA A 276 15.30 1.28 19.30
N VAL A 277 15.04 0.01 18.97
CA VAL A 277 16.06 -1.00 18.61
C VAL A 277 15.84 -1.61 17.22
N TRP A 278 14.87 -1.08 16.48
CA TRP A 278 14.51 -1.57 15.15
C TRP A 278 15.03 -0.65 14.07
N ARG A 279 15.81 -1.17 13.14
CA ARG A 279 16.27 -0.41 11.97
C ARG A 279 15.42 -0.78 10.75
N ARG A 280 14.75 0.22 10.16
CA ARG A 280 14.02 0.06 8.89
C ARG A 280 15.01 0.20 7.72
N LEU A 281 15.05 -0.79 6.82
CA LEU A 281 15.89 -0.69 5.62
C LEU A 281 15.51 0.53 4.77
N GLY A 282 16.53 1.27 4.32
CA GLY A 282 16.36 2.52 3.59
C GLY A 282 16.08 3.76 4.45
N ARG A 283 16.10 3.62 5.78
CA ARG A 283 16.04 4.73 6.72
C ARG A 283 17.28 4.74 7.61
N THR A 284 17.54 5.90 8.20
CA THR A 284 18.64 6.10 9.14
C THR A 284 18.12 5.98 10.58
N GLY A 285 18.97 5.48 11.46
CA GLY A 285 18.70 5.37 12.89
C GLY A 285 17.77 4.22 13.28
N GLU A 286 17.83 3.90 14.57
CA GLU A 286 16.95 2.96 15.24
C GLU A 286 15.63 3.64 15.63
N GLN A 287 14.56 2.88 15.57
CA GLN A 287 13.18 3.33 15.72
C GLN A 287 12.42 2.34 16.59
N THR A 288 11.27 2.75 17.14
CA THR A 288 10.31 1.79 17.69
C THR A 288 9.78 0.91 16.56
N LEU A 289 9.30 -0.30 16.86
CA LEU A 289 8.78 -1.20 15.82
C LEU A 289 7.64 -0.56 15.01
N THR A 290 6.75 0.17 15.69
CA THR A 290 5.60 0.85 15.07
C THR A 290 6.07 1.93 14.09
N ASP A 291 6.99 2.80 14.50
CA ASP A 291 7.52 3.87 13.65
C ASP A 291 8.31 3.30 12.46
N ALA A 292 9.10 2.26 12.71
CA ALA A 292 9.89 1.57 11.70
C ALA A 292 9.00 0.95 10.61
N LEU A 293 7.80 0.49 10.98
CA LEU A 293 6.81 -0.08 10.07
C LEU A 293 5.91 0.97 9.39
N ASP A 294 5.88 2.22 9.85
CA ASP A 294 5.06 3.28 9.26
C ASP A 294 5.71 3.91 8.02
N ASN A 295 4.90 4.50 7.14
CA ASN A 295 5.35 5.18 5.92
C ASN A 295 4.84 6.64 5.93
N PRO A 296 5.41 7.54 6.76
CA PRO A 296 4.98 8.93 6.85
C PRO A 296 5.18 9.72 5.55
N ASP A 297 6.13 9.28 4.71
CA ASP A 297 6.37 9.79 3.36
C ASP A 297 5.58 9.04 2.28
N GLY A 298 4.60 8.21 2.67
CA GLY A 298 3.81 7.35 1.81
C GLY A 298 2.55 8.00 1.20
N HIS A 299 1.53 7.17 1.00
CA HIS A 299 0.30 7.53 0.28
C HIS A 299 -0.47 8.73 0.86
N ASP A 300 -0.51 8.88 2.19
CA ASP A 300 -1.22 10.01 2.81
C ASP A 300 -0.54 11.34 2.49
N LEU A 301 0.80 11.37 2.52
CA LEU A 301 1.55 12.55 2.09
C LEU A 301 1.37 12.81 0.60
N TYR A 302 1.37 11.76 -0.22
CA TYR A 302 1.12 11.87 -1.66
C TYR A 302 -0.20 12.58 -1.94
N ARG A 303 -1.31 12.13 -1.34
CA ARG A 303 -2.63 12.74 -1.57
C ARG A 303 -2.67 14.20 -1.14
N ALA A 304 -2.04 14.54 -0.01
CA ALA A 304 -1.96 15.92 0.45
C ALA A 304 -1.17 16.83 -0.50
N GLN A 305 -0.02 16.35 -1.00
CA GLN A 305 0.82 17.09 -1.94
C GLN A 305 0.17 17.24 -3.31
N GLU A 306 -0.45 16.18 -3.83
CA GLU A 306 -1.17 16.19 -5.10
C GLU A 306 -2.34 17.17 -5.06
N ALA A 307 -3.18 17.13 -4.01
CA ALA A 307 -4.28 18.05 -3.85
C ALA A 307 -3.82 19.52 -3.80
N ARG A 308 -2.70 19.79 -3.13
CA ARG A 308 -2.10 21.13 -3.08
C ARG A 308 -1.60 21.57 -4.45
N ALA A 309 -0.88 20.70 -5.16
CA ALA A 309 -0.36 21.01 -6.48
C ALA A 309 -1.48 21.26 -7.49
N ASP A 310 -2.54 20.44 -7.45
CA ASP A 310 -3.72 20.59 -8.29
C ASP A 310 -4.50 21.88 -8.00
N ALA A 311 -4.64 22.26 -6.71
CA ALA A 311 -5.25 23.52 -6.33
C ALA A 311 -4.44 24.72 -6.85
N GLN A 312 -3.11 24.68 -6.75
CA GLN A 312 -2.24 25.72 -7.30
C GLN A 312 -2.31 25.79 -8.82
N ASP A 313 -2.38 24.64 -9.49
CA ASP A 313 -2.52 24.57 -10.94
C ASP A 313 -3.85 25.17 -11.42
N LYS A 314 -4.96 24.80 -10.76
CA LYS A 314 -6.28 25.37 -10.99
C LYS A 314 -6.31 26.87 -10.75
N GLN A 315 -5.68 27.35 -9.67
CA GLN A 315 -5.59 28.79 -9.40
C GLN A 315 -4.81 29.52 -10.49
N ARG A 316 -3.69 28.96 -10.94
CA ARG A 316 -2.88 29.54 -12.02
C ARG A 316 -3.68 29.59 -13.33
N ARG A 317 -4.32 28.48 -13.73
CA ARG A 317 -5.17 28.43 -14.93
C ARG A 317 -6.35 29.39 -14.85
N ALA A 318 -6.96 29.55 -13.67
CA ALA A 318 -8.03 30.51 -13.47
C ALA A 318 -7.54 31.96 -13.58
N ALA A 319 -6.36 32.27 -13.06
CA ALA A 319 -5.74 33.59 -13.19
C ALA A 319 -5.31 33.89 -14.64
N GLU A 320 -4.70 32.92 -15.32
CA GLU A 320 -4.34 33.00 -16.75
C GLU A 320 -5.57 33.19 -17.62
N ARG A 321 -6.64 32.43 -17.34
CA ARG A 321 -7.97 32.64 -17.93
C ARG A 321 -8.38 34.09 -17.66
N GLU A 322 -8.58 34.51 -16.42
CA GLU A 322 -9.04 35.86 -16.10
C GLU A 322 -8.21 37.00 -16.75
N ALA A 323 -6.89 36.81 -16.91
CA ALA A 323 -6.02 37.75 -17.63
C ALA A 323 -6.31 37.81 -19.15
N GLN A 324 -6.74 36.70 -19.75
CA GLN A 324 -7.14 36.60 -21.17
C GLN A 324 -8.61 36.96 -21.41
N ARG A 325 -9.36 37.38 -20.38
CA ARG A 325 -10.79 37.69 -20.50
C ARG A 325 -11.02 38.79 -21.56
N PRO A 326 -11.79 38.52 -22.63
CA PRO A 326 -12.08 39.50 -23.67
C PRO A 326 -12.82 40.71 -23.11
N VAL A 327 -12.57 41.86 -23.74
CA VAL A 327 -13.25 43.13 -23.46
C VAL A 327 -14.14 43.51 -24.64
N CYS A 328 -15.28 44.10 -24.34
CA CYS A 328 -16.21 44.61 -25.34
C CYS A 328 -15.60 45.77 -26.11
N THR A 329 -15.56 45.69 -27.43
CA THR A 329 -15.09 46.78 -28.30
C THR A 329 -15.96 48.03 -28.20
N ARG A 330 -17.25 47.88 -27.87
CA ARG A 330 -18.23 48.98 -27.79
C ARG A 330 -18.27 49.68 -26.44
N CYS A 331 -18.27 48.94 -25.33
CA CYS A 331 -18.43 49.51 -23.98
C CYS A 331 -17.23 49.33 -23.06
N GLY A 332 -16.15 48.69 -23.52
CA GLY A 332 -14.90 48.48 -22.77
C GLY A 332 -14.98 47.51 -21.60
N ARG A 333 -16.17 46.98 -21.27
CA ARG A 333 -16.34 46.05 -20.14
C ARG A 333 -15.84 44.65 -20.50
N LYS A 334 -15.20 44.00 -19.53
CA LYS A 334 -14.87 42.58 -19.56
C LYS A 334 -16.13 41.72 -19.76
N PHE A 335 -16.02 40.65 -20.55
CA PHE A 335 -17.14 39.74 -20.79
C PHE A 335 -17.50 38.97 -19.52
N THR A 336 -18.78 38.66 -19.33
CA THR A 336 -19.23 37.72 -18.29
C THR A 336 -18.73 36.32 -18.60
N ASP A 337 -18.69 35.43 -17.60
CA ASP A 337 -18.30 34.03 -17.82
C ASP A 337 -19.19 33.35 -18.86
N GLU A 338 -20.51 33.58 -18.80
CA GLU A 338 -21.50 33.05 -19.76
C GLU A 338 -21.20 33.50 -21.19
N ARG A 339 -20.99 34.81 -21.39
CA ARG A 339 -20.71 35.35 -22.74
C ARG A 339 -19.37 34.85 -23.25
N TRP A 340 -18.38 34.74 -22.37
CA TRP A 340 -17.07 34.25 -22.75
C TRP A 340 -17.10 32.75 -23.09
N GLU A 341 -17.87 31.95 -22.37
CA GLU A 341 -18.10 30.54 -22.69
C GLU A 341 -18.84 30.39 -24.02
N GLU A 342 -19.88 31.19 -24.27
CA GLU A 342 -20.66 31.19 -25.52
C GLU A 342 -19.77 31.39 -26.77
N ILE A 343 -18.81 32.32 -26.70
CA ILE A 343 -17.90 32.61 -27.83
C ILE A 343 -16.74 31.61 -27.95
N THR A 344 -16.43 30.86 -26.89
CA THR A 344 -15.27 29.94 -26.82
C THR A 344 -15.66 28.49 -27.16
N VAL A 345 -16.81 28.02 -26.67
CA VAL A 345 -17.21 26.59 -26.71
C VAL A 345 -18.04 26.24 -27.96
N HIS A 346 -18.78 27.18 -28.55
CA HIS A 346 -19.66 26.86 -29.68
C HIS A 346 -18.91 26.75 -31.02
N ARG A 347 -18.59 25.51 -31.38
CA ARG A 347 -18.02 25.07 -32.67
C ARG A 347 -18.95 25.27 -33.90
N THR A 348 -20.19 25.71 -33.71
CA THR A 348 -21.08 26.15 -34.79
C THR A 348 -21.22 27.66 -34.74
N ALA A 349 -20.51 28.33 -35.65
CA ALA A 349 -20.41 29.80 -35.78
C ALA A 349 -21.75 30.56 -35.91
N VAL A 350 -22.88 29.84 -36.00
CA VAL A 350 -24.21 30.40 -36.31
C VAL A 350 -24.90 30.99 -35.06
N ARG A 351 -24.58 30.53 -33.83
CA ARG A 351 -25.28 31.01 -32.61
C ARG A 351 -24.58 32.13 -31.84
N ALA A 352 -23.26 32.30 -31.98
CA ALA A 352 -22.51 33.24 -31.14
C ALA A 352 -22.65 34.73 -31.54
N GLY A 353 -23.14 35.01 -32.76
CA GLY A 353 -23.22 36.38 -33.30
C GLY A 353 -21.85 37.05 -33.42
N ASP A 354 -21.81 38.39 -33.36
CA ASP A 354 -20.55 39.14 -33.31
C ASP A 354 -19.78 38.82 -32.01
N LYS A 355 -18.57 38.27 -32.17
CA LYS A 355 -17.71 37.84 -31.06
C LYS A 355 -17.01 39.00 -30.36
N SER A 356 -17.07 40.22 -30.91
CA SER A 356 -16.37 41.40 -30.40
C SER A 356 -17.17 42.19 -29.34
N VAL A 357 -18.48 41.96 -29.24
CA VAL A 357 -19.39 42.68 -28.33
C VAL A 357 -19.93 41.81 -27.20
N CYS A 358 -20.18 42.44 -26.04
CA CYS A 358 -20.78 41.77 -24.88
C CYS A 358 -22.27 41.47 -25.09
N GLY A 359 -22.84 40.58 -24.27
CA GLY A 359 -24.25 40.17 -24.36
C GLY A 359 -25.26 41.34 -24.42
N PRO A 360 -25.17 42.34 -23.51
CA PRO A 360 -26.03 43.52 -23.57
C PRO A 360 -25.89 44.33 -24.86
N CYS A 361 -24.65 44.64 -25.29
CA CYS A 361 -24.43 45.37 -26.54
C CYS A 361 -24.95 44.62 -27.76
N ARG A 362 -24.83 43.28 -27.77
CA ARG A 362 -25.41 42.43 -28.81
C ARG A 362 -26.94 42.49 -28.82
N ALA A 363 -27.58 42.42 -27.65
CA ALA A 363 -29.03 42.52 -27.55
C ALA A 363 -29.52 43.88 -28.07
N ASP A 364 -28.81 44.97 -27.75
CA ASP A 364 -29.10 46.30 -28.30
C ASP A 364 -28.96 46.34 -29.82
N ASP A 365 -27.95 45.66 -30.39
CA ASP A 365 -27.75 45.62 -31.84
C ASP A 365 -28.86 44.82 -32.54
N VAL A 366 -29.28 43.69 -31.96
CA VAL A 366 -30.42 42.91 -32.48
C VAL A 366 -31.71 43.70 -32.39
N ALA A 367 -32.00 44.33 -31.25
CA ALA A 367 -33.21 45.15 -31.07
C ALA A 367 -33.27 46.32 -32.06
N ARG A 368 -32.12 46.92 -32.38
CA ARG A 368 -32.03 47.99 -33.39
C ARG A 368 -32.29 47.47 -34.80
N GLN A 369 -31.72 46.33 -35.17
CA GLN A 369 -31.97 45.70 -36.46
C GLN A 369 -33.45 45.31 -36.62
N GLU A 370 -34.05 44.74 -35.58
CA GLU A 370 -35.47 44.39 -35.59
C GLU A 370 -36.36 45.63 -35.72
N ALA A 371 -36.04 46.72 -35.01
CA ALA A 371 -36.75 47.99 -35.13
C ALA A 371 -36.60 48.62 -36.54
N GLU A 372 -35.42 48.55 -37.15
CA GLU A 372 -35.18 49.02 -38.52
C GLU A 372 -35.96 48.18 -39.55
N VAL A 373 -36.00 46.86 -39.38
CA VAL A 373 -36.78 45.97 -40.24
C VAL A 373 -38.28 46.24 -40.10
N GLU A 374 -38.77 46.44 -38.88
CA GLU A 374 -40.17 46.76 -38.65
C GLU A 374 -40.54 48.14 -39.19
N ALA A 375 -39.67 49.13 -39.01
CA ALA A 375 -39.84 50.45 -39.63
C ALA A 375 -39.86 50.37 -41.16
N ALA A 376 -39.00 49.56 -41.77
CA ALA A 376 -38.98 49.32 -43.22
C ALA A 376 -40.25 48.61 -43.71
N ARG A 377 -40.78 47.65 -42.94
CA ARG A 377 -42.07 47.00 -43.24
C ARG A 377 -43.24 47.97 -43.17
N LEU A 378 -43.30 48.82 -42.14
CA LEU A 378 -44.33 49.84 -42.00
C LEU A 378 -44.23 50.90 -43.12
N ALA A 379 -43.02 51.28 -43.52
CA ALA A 379 -42.81 52.18 -44.65
C ALA A 379 -43.22 51.56 -46.00
N ALA A 380 -42.99 50.25 -46.19
CA ALA A 380 -43.42 49.51 -47.38
C ALA A 380 -44.93 49.20 -47.40
N ALA A 381 -45.62 49.31 -46.26
CA ALA A 381 -47.06 49.10 -46.11
C ALA A 381 -47.87 50.42 -46.13
N ALA A 382 -47.21 51.58 -46.29
CA ALA A 382 -47.89 52.85 -46.52
C ALA A 382 -48.53 52.83 -47.93
N PRO A 383 -49.84 53.12 -48.07
CA PRO A 383 -50.50 53.11 -49.37
C PRO A 383 -49.92 54.23 -50.27
N GLU A 384 -49.71 53.91 -51.56
CA GLU A 384 -49.48 54.96 -52.56
C GLU A 384 -50.66 55.94 -52.54
N PRO A 385 -50.42 57.25 -52.71
CA PRO A 385 -51.49 58.22 -52.72
C PRO A 385 -52.44 57.91 -53.90
N GLU A 386 -53.72 57.72 -53.59
CA GLU A 386 -54.79 57.61 -54.58
C GLU A 386 -54.82 58.88 -55.45
N ASP A 387 -54.47 58.71 -56.72
CA ASP A 387 -54.83 59.64 -57.79
C ASP A 387 -56.35 59.59 -57.99
N ASP A 388 -57.00 60.76 -57.93
CA ASP A 388 -58.28 61.03 -58.58
C ASP A 388 -58.59 62.55 -58.55
N PRO A 389 -59.40 63.12 -59.47
CA PRO A 389 -59.72 62.73 -60.84
C PRO A 389 -59.59 63.91 -61.86
N GLU A 390 -59.61 63.61 -63.16
CA GLU A 390 -59.77 64.57 -64.28
C GLU A 390 -61.12 65.34 -64.22
N PRO A 391 -61.23 66.52 -64.88
CA PRO A 391 -61.94 66.51 -66.17
C PRO A 391 -61.43 67.49 -67.25
N ASP A 392 -61.40 66.97 -68.48
CA ASP A 392 -62.03 67.50 -69.71
C ASP A 392 -61.79 68.98 -70.11
N ARG A 393 -61.04 69.22 -71.21
CA ARG A 393 -61.65 69.61 -72.50
C ARG A 393 -60.65 69.99 -73.60
N SER A 394 -60.81 69.25 -74.70
CA SER A 394 -60.98 69.74 -76.07
C SER A 394 -59.77 70.00 -76.99
N ARG A 395 -59.76 69.15 -78.04
CA ARG A 395 -59.67 69.49 -79.49
C ARG A 395 -58.30 69.99 -80.01
N SER A 396 -57.58 69.12 -80.75
CA SER A 396 -57.62 68.98 -82.23
C SER A 396 -56.67 70.00 -82.92
N TRP A 397 -55.88 69.70 -83.96
CA TRP A 397 -55.74 68.58 -84.89
C TRP A 397 -54.41 68.75 -85.68
N PHE A 398 -53.97 67.63 -86.28
CA PHE A 398 -53.09 67.46 -87.46
C PHE A 398 -51.57 67.71 -87.36
N ARG A 399 -50.66 67.12 -88.17
CA ARG A 399 -50.50 65.95 -89.09
C ARG A 399 -49.16 66.23 -89.84
N TRP A 400 -48.15 65.37 -89.90
CA TRP A 400 -47.77 64.47 -91.03
C TRP A 400 -46.38 63.85 -90.71
N ARG A 401 -46.21 62.51 -90.84
CA ARG A 401 -45.46 61.75 -91.88
C ARG A 401 -43.94 62.03 -91.94
N THR A 402 -43.07 61.04 -92.10
CA THR A 402 -43.13 59.81 -92.93
C THR A 402 -42.61 58.56 -92.24
#